data_AF-U4TEU0-F1
#
_entry.id   AF-U4TEU0-F1
#
_cell.length_a   1.000
_cell.length_b   1.000
_cell.length_c   1.000
_cell.angle_alpha   90.00
_cell.angle_beta   90.00
_cell.angle_gamma   90.00
#
_symmetry.space_group_name_H-M   'P 1'
#
loop_
_entity.id
_entity.type
_entity.pdbx_description
1 polymer ?
#
loop_
_entity_poly.entity_id
_entity_poly.type
_entity_poly.pdbx_seq_one_letter_code
_entity_poly.pdbx_strand_id
1 'polypeptide(L)'
;MILTLSSLIFETDAWQLVTFTEASLKSWLSLGFIVYVSTLIGFGLWAHLLSQNTASKVVPFALLVPVFGMTTSVLLTGEVVTWWKMLAMMLILSGLVLANIKMQRKPQLA
;
A
#
# COMPACT_ATOMS: atom_id res chain seq x y z
N MET A 1 -24.42 3.31 2.20
CA MET A 1 -25.55 3.90 1.46
C MET A 1 -25.15 5.15 0.67
N ILE A 2 -24.39 6.09 1.24
CA ILE A 2 -23.91 7.26 0.49
C ILE A 2 -22.95 6.88 -0.66
N LEU A 3 -22.00 5.96 -0.42
CA LEU A 3 -21.03 5.51 -1.44
C LEU A 3 -21.68 4.75 -2.60
N THR A 4 -22.71 3.97 -2.31
CA THR A 4 -23.48 3.24 -3.33
C THR A 4 -24.29 4.22 -4.20
N LEU A 5 -24.88 5.25 -3.58
CA LEU A 5 -25.55 6.33 -4.30
C LEU A 5 -24.59 7.16 -5.14
N SER A 6 -23.39 7.47 -4.62
CA SER A 6 -22.35 8.19 -5.38
C SER A 6 -21.85 7.37 -6.58
N SER A 7 -21.59 6.06 -6.42
CA SER A 7 -21.19 5.22 -7.56
C SER A 7 -22.28 5.14 -8.63
N LEU A 8 -23.57 5.05 -8.24
CA LEU A 8 -24.70 5.05 -9.18
C LEU A 8 -24.80 6.34 -10.01
N ILE A 9 -24.46 7.50 -9.41
CA ILE A 9 -24.56 8.82 -10.06
C ILE A 9 -23.33 9.13 -10.94
N PHE A 10 -22.14 8.72 -10.52
CA PHE A 10 -20.88 9.08 -11.19
C PHE A 10 -20.35 8.02 -12.16
N GLU A 11 -20.69 6.74 -11.95
CA GLU A 11 -20.16 5.62 -12.72
C GLU A 11 -21.26 4.89 -13.51
N THR A 12 -22.34 5.57 -13.90
CA THR A 12 -23.48 4.98 -14.62
C THR A 12 -23.07 4.22 -15.88
N ASP A 13 -22.05 4.70 -16.59
CA ASP A 13 -21.49 4.05 -17.79
C ASP A 13 -20.61 2.83 -17.48
N ALA A 14 -20.06 2.72 -16.26
CA ALA A 14 -19.23 1.59 -15.87
C ALA A 14 -20.06 0.32 -15.59
N TRP A 15 -21.32 0.48 -15.17
CA TRP A 15 -22.27 -0.62 -14.89
C TRP A 15 -22.91 -1.22 -16.14
N GLN A 16 -22.39 -0.93 -17.32
CA GLN A 16 -22.85 -1.57 -18.55
C GLN A 16 -22.36 -3.02 -18.64
N LEU A 17 -23.22 -3.92 -19.12
CA LEU A 17 -22.87 -5.33 -19.36
C LEU A 17 -21.69 -5.47 -20.34
N VAL A 18 -21.51 -4.48 -21.23
CA VAL A 18 -20.41 -4.38 -22.19
C VAL A 18 -19.05 -4.27 -21.48
N THR A 19 -18.96 -3.55 -20.36
CA THR A 19 -17.73 -3.43 -19.56
C THR A 19 -17.23 -4.79 -19.07
N PHE A 20 -18.15 -5.68 -18.67
CA PHE A 20 -17.80 -7.02 -18.18
C PHE A 20 -17.47 -8.01 -19.31
N THR A 21 -18.06 -7.82 -20.49
CA THR A 21 -17.83 -8.69 -21.66
C THR A 21 -16.60 -8.28 -22.46
N GLU A 22 -16.25 -7.00 -22.49
CA GLU A 22 -15.05 -6.49 -23.15
C GLU A 22 -13.82 -6.41 -22.21
N ALA A 23 -14.02 -6.59 -20.90
CA ALA A 23 -12.92 -6.65 -19.95
C ALA A 23 -11.90 -7.72 -20.34
N SER A 24 -10.70 -7.29 -20.69
CA SER A 24 -9.61 -8.19 -21.05
C SER A 24 -9.29 -9.17 -19.91
N LEU A 25 -8.77 -10.36 -20.26
CA LEU A 25 -8.27 -11.32 -19.28
C LEU A 25 -7.23 -10.69 -18.33
N LYS A 26 -6.43 -9.74 -18.84
CA LYS A 26 -5.46 -8.98 -18.05
C LYS A 26 -6.13 -8.17 -16.95
N SER A 27 -7.25 -7.50 -17.25
CA SER A 27 -8.02 -6.72 -16.25
C SER A 27 -8.53 -7.60 -15.12
N TRP A 28 -9.09 -8.77 -15.46
CA TRP A 28 -9.55 -9.75 -14.47
C TRP A 28 -8.42 -10.30 -13.62
N LEU A 29 -7.28 -10.62 -14.23
CA LEU A 29 -6.08 -11.08 -13.50
C LEU A 29 -5.53 -9.99 -12.58
N SER A 30 -5.48 -8.73 -13.03
CA SER A 30 -5.06 -7.60 -12.19
C SER A 30 -6.00 -7.40 -10.99
N LEU A 31 -7.31 -7.52 -11.20
CA LEU A 31 -8.30 -7.45 -10.12
C LEU A 31 -8.18 -8.62 -9.14
N GLY A 32 -8.01 -9.85 -9.65
CA GLY A 32 -7.77 -11.02 -8.82
C GLY A 32 -6.49 -10.87 -7.98
N PHE A 33 -5.42 -10.36 -8.58
CA PHE A 33 -4.17 -10.09 -7.89
C PHE A 33 -4.33 -9.06 -6.77
N ILE A 34 -4.98 -7.91 -7.03
CA ILE A 34 -5.14 -6.87 -6.01
C ILE A 34 -6.07 -7.32 -4.87
N VAL A 35 -7.17 -8.01 -5.18
CA VAL A 35 -8.18 -8.38 -4.19
C VAL A 35 -7.74 -9.57 -3.35
N TYR A 36 -7.17 -10.61 -3.96
CA TYR A 36 -6.79 -11.83 -3.24
C TYR A 36 -5.33 -11.80 -2.84
N VAL A 37 -4.42 -11.69 -3.81
CA VAL A 37 -2.99 -11.87 -3.56
C VAL A 37 -2.45 -10.74 -2.68
N SER A 38 -2.67 -9.48 -3.04
CA SER A 38 -2.19 -8.34 -2.25
C SER A 38 -2.78 -8.31 -0.84
N THR A 39 -4.08 -8.63 -0.70
CA THR A 39 -4.78 -8.64 0.58
C THR A 39 -4.32 -9.78 1.49
N LEU A 40 -4.27 -11.01 0.97
CA LEU A 40 -3.86 -12.18 1.75
C LEU A 40 -2.39 -12.07 2.18
N ILE A 41 -1.51 -11.65 1.27
CA ILE A 41 -0.10 -11.46 1.59
C ILE A 41 0.07 -10.30 2.58
N GLY A 42 -0.58 -9.16 2.33
CA GLY A 42 -0.50 -7.99 3.19
C GLY A 42 -0.97 -8.26 4.61
N PHE A 43 -2.18 -8.78 4.77
CA PHE A 43 -2.72 -9.11 6.10
C PHE A 43 -2.03 -10.31 6.74
N GLY A 44 -1.64 -11.32 5.95
CA GLY A 44 -0.90 -12.47 6.46
C GLY A 44 0.45 -12.09 7.06
N LEU A 45 1.25 -11.29 6.33
CA LEU A 45 2.51 -10.75 6.85
C LEU A 45 2.28 -9.84 8.05
N TRP A 46 1.27 -8.97 8.00
CA TRP A 46 0.96 -8.07 9.11
C TRP A 46 0.56 -8.83 10.38
N ALA A 47 -0.29 -9.84 10.26
CA ALA A 47 -0.69 -10.71 11.37
C ALA A 47 0.50 -11.52 11.91
N HIS A 48 1.35 -12.04 11.03
CA HIS A 48 2.58 -12.76 11.41
C HIS A 48 3.59 -11.88 12.15
N LEU A 49 3.72 -10.61 11.73
CA LEU A 49 4.59 -9.65 12.40
C LEU A 49 4.03 -9.22 13.75
N LEU A 50 2.71 -9.06 13.88
CA LEU A 50 2.03 -8.76 15.14
C LEU A 50 2.06 -9.92 16.14
N SER A 51 2.06 -11.17 15.68
CA SER A 51 2.15 -12.32 16.59
C SER A 51 3.52 -12.43 17.25
N GLN A 52 4.57 -11.93 16.59
CA GLN A 52 5.96 -12.00 17.07
C GLN A 52 6.47 -10.69 17.70
N ASN A 53 5.83 -9.56 17.41
CA ASN A 53 6.28 -8.24 17.87
C ASN A 53 5.11 -7.42 18.43
N THR A 54 5.39 -6.61 19.46
CA THR A 54 4.46 -5.61 19.96
C THR A 54 4.05 -4.66 18.84
N ALA A 55 2.76 -4.36 18.71
CA ALA A 55 2.20 -3.51 17.65
C ALA A 55 3.00 -2.21 17.42
N SER A 56 3.51 -1.60 18.50
CA SER A 56 4.34 -0.40 18.42
C SER A 56 5.58 -0.58 17.53
N LYS A 57 6.27 -1.74 17.56
CA LYS A 57 7.49 -1.97 16.77
C LYS A 57 7.23 -2.08 15.26
N VAL A 58 6.06 -2.57 14.86
CA VAL A 58 5.74 -2.84 13.45
C VAL A 58 5.09 -1.66 12.74
N VAL A 59 4.42 -0.76 13.47
CA VAL A 59 3.75 0.43 12.91
C VAL A 59 4.68 1.34 12.09
N PRO A 60 5.91 1.68 12.53
CA PRO A 60 6.79 2.55 11.76
C PRO A 60 7.09 2.01 10.36
N PHE A 61 7.18 0.67 10.19
CA PHE A 61 7.49 0.05 8.90
C PHE A 61 6.40 0.29 7.84
N ALA A 62 5.18 0.68 8.22
CA ALA A 62 4.15 1.10 7.27
C ALA A 62 4.60 2.32 6.43
N LEU A 63 5.52 3.14 6.93
CA LEU A 63 6.14 4.23 6.18
C LEU A 63 6.95 3.75 4.97
N LEU A 64 7.36 2.47 4.92
CA LEU A 64 8.03 1.92 3.74
C LEU A 64 7.08 1.68 2.57
N VAL A 65 5.77 1.55 2.79
CA VAL A 65 4.78 1.32 1.72
C VAL A 65 4.91 2.32 0.57
N PRO A 66 4.89 3.65 0.80
CA PRO A 66 5.07 4.62 -0.29
C PRO A 66 6.45 4.54 -0.97
N VAL A 67 7.52 4.20 -0.23
CA VAL A 67 8.87 4.06 -0.80
C VAL A 67 8.92 2.85 -1.74
N PHE A 68 8.41 1.70 -1.29
CA PHE A 68 8.30 0.51 -2.14
C PHE A 68 7.38 0.75 -3.33
N GLY A 69 6.21 1.37 -3.11
CA GLY A 69 5.26 1.67 -4.20
C GLY A 69 5.86 2.59 -5.27
N MET A 70 6.64 3.59 -4.86
CA MET A 70 7.38 4.44 -5.81
C MET A 70 8.49 3.66 -6.51
N THR A 71 9.28 2.88 -5.76
CA THR A 71 10.37 2.09 -6.34
C THR A 71 9.85 1.07 -7.36
N THR A 72 8.78 0.34 -7.05
CA THR A 72 8.16 -0.62 -7.97
C THR A 72 7.52 0.09 -9.16
N SER A 73 6.88 1.25 -8.97
CA SER A 73 6.38 2.06 -10.08
C SER A 73 7.52 2.46 -11.03
N VAL A 74 8.65 2.93 -10.53
CA VAL A 74 9.79 3.29 -11.39
C VAL A 74 10.36 2.08 -12.11
N LEU A 75 10.49 0.94 -11.43
CA LEU A 75 11.03 -0.29 -12.02
C LEU A 75 10.09 -0.90 -13.07
N LEU A 76 8.78 -0.90 -12.84
CA LEU A 76 7.80 -1.54 -13.74
C LEU A 76 7.37 -0.62 -14.88
N THR A 77 7.23 0.67 -14.61
CA THR A 77 6.72 1.66 -15.58
C THR A 77 7.85 2.39 -16.29
N GLY A 78 9.08 2.37 -15.76
CA GLY A 78 10.24 3.05 -16.34
C GLY A 78 10.17 4.58 -16.26
N GLU A 79 9.25 5.13 -15.47
CA GLU A 79 9.04 6.58 -15.38
C GLU A 79 10.22 7.30 -14.73
N VAL A 80 10.52 8.49 -15.25
CA VAL A 80 11.60 9.34 -14.70
C VAL A 80 11.19 9.87 -13.33
N VAL A 81 12.00 9.57 -12.33
CA VAL A 81 11.81 10.09 -10.96
C VAL A 81 12.20 11.56 -10.94
N THR A 82 11.21 12.40 -10.67
CA THR A 82 11.45 13.82 -10.45
C THR A 82 12.21 14.06 -9.14
N TRP A 83 12.98 15.14 -9.07
CA TRP A 83 13.84 15.41 -7.92
C TRP A 83 13.06 15.49 -6.58
N TRP A 84 11.86 16.07 -6.60
CA TRP A 84 11.00 16.22 -5.43
C TRP A 84 10.44 14.88 -4.92
N LYS A 85 10.21 13.90 -5.82
CA LYS A 85 9.86 12.53 -5.45
C LYS A 85 11.00 11.87 -4.66
N MET A 86 12.26 12.10 -5.07
CA MET A 86 13.43 11.60 -4.33
C MET A 86 13.54 12.22 -2.94
N LEU A 87 13.32 13.54 -2.81
CA LEU A 87 13.29 14.19 -1.49
C LEU A 87 12.21 13.60 -0.59
N ALA A 88 11.01 13.38 -1.11
CA ALA A 88 9.92 12.78 -0.35
C ALA A 88 10.31 11.39 0.17
N MET A 89 10.92 10.54 -0.68
CA MET A 89 11.43 9.23 -0.25
C MET A 89 12.49 9.35 0.86
N MET A 90 13.46 10.28 0.72
CA MET A 90 14.47 10.51 1.76
C MET A 90 13.86 10.98 3.08
N LEU A 91 12.85 11.85 3.03
CA LEU A 91 12.16 12.36 4.21
C LEU A 91 11.41 11.25 4.95
N ILE A 92 10.72 10.38 4.20
CA ILE A 92 10.02 9.21 4.74
C ILE A 92 11.00 8.24 5.41
N LEU A 93 12.12 7.93 4.73
CA LEU A 93 13.17 7.06 5.29
C LEU A 93 13.81 7.67 6.54
N SER A 94 14.07 8.97 6.55
CA SER A 94 14.60 9.68 7.72
C SER A 94 13.63 9.61 8.89
N GLY A 95 12.34 9.83 8.65
CA GLY A 95 11.29 9.70 9.66
C GLY A 95 11.20 8.28 10.24
N LEU A 96 11.33 7.25 9.39
CA LEU A 96 11.38 5.85 9.80
C LEU A 96 12.57 5.56 10.73
N VAL A 97 13.77 6.01 10.35
CA VAL A 97 14.99 5.82 11.15
C VAL A 97 14.83 6.48 12.53
N LEU A 98 14.33 7.71 12.57
CA LEU A 98 14.05 8.42 13.83
C LEU A 98 13.03 7.69 14.70
N ALA A 99 11.94 7.17 14.09
CA ALA A 99 10.92 6.42 14.80
C ALA A 99 11.46 5.11 15.39
N ASN A 100 12.32 4.40 14.64
CA ASN A 100 12.94 3.15 15.10
C ASN A 100 13.90 3.39 16.28
N ILE A 101 14.77 4.42 16.19
CA ILE A 101 15.72 4.77 17.26
C ILE A 101 14.97 5.14 18.56
N LYS A 102 13.88 5.90 18.47
CA LYS A 102 13.11 6.32 19.66
C LYS A 102 12.39 5.15 20.34
N MET A 103 11.95 4.14 19.58
CA MET A 103 11.30 2.94 20.12
C MET A 103 12.25 2.08 20.96
N GLN A 104 13.53 2.00 20.58
CA GLN A 104 14.54 1.25 21.33
C GLN A 104 14.93 1.93 22.66
N ARG A 105 14.58 3.21 22.85
CA ARG A 105 14.94 4.00 24.04
C ARG A 105 13.95 3.92 25.20
N LYS A 106 12.86 3.13 25.13
CA LYS A 106 12.08 2.84 26.35
C LYS A 106 12.91 1.89 27.22
N PRO A 107 13.46 2.35 28.36
CA PRO A 107 14.23 1.49 29.25
C PRO A 107 13.27 0.43 29.77
N GLN A 108 13.71 -0.82 29.78
CA GLN A 108 13.18 -1.84 30.66
C GLN A 108 13.36 -1.32 32.09
N LEU A 109 12.32 -0.70 32.65
CA LEU A 109 12.22 -0.51 34.08
C LEU A 109 11.80 -1.86 34.65
N ALA A 110 12.78 -2.46 35.33
CA ALA A 110 12.65 -3.59 36.23
C ALA A 110 11.55 -3.39 37.28
#